data_AF-X0XUM0-F1
#
_entry.id   AF-X0XUM0-F1
#
_cell.length_a   1.000
_cell.length_b   1.000
_cell.length_c   1.000
_cell.angle_alpha   90.00
_cell.angle_beta   90.00
_cell.angle_gamma   90.00
#
_symmetry.space_group_name_H-M   'P 1'
#
loop_
_entity.id
_entity.type
_entity.pdbx_description
1 polymer ?
#
loop_
_entity_poly.entity_id
_entity_poly.type
_entity_poly.pdbx_seq_one_letter_code
_entity_poly.pdbx_strand_id
1 'polypeptide(L)'
;GSLRQGAVKGCHVEGGSISGHRHCGGMVGYSGGTIAESYVEDCNVSGDFHIAGLAGVNYGNIVKSYSNGRVSGKYNFVGGLTGENRGIGGPASISNSYSTATVSGDRIVGGLAGYNLYSGISNSYSTGSVFGNDYVGGLIGKTYNGTVSNSFWDTQSSGQTVSGGGVGKTTAEMQNPNIFLTVGWDFVDEIDNGFQDIWRLCNEGTEYPQLNWQYLLGDF
;
A
#
# COMPACT_ATOMS: atom_id res chain seq x y z
N GLY A 1 7.61 16.44 -4.76
CA GLY A 1 8.77 16.66 -3.87
C GLY A 1 9.66 15.42 -3.81
N SER A 2 10.84 15.51 -3.19
CA SER A 2 11.77 14.38 -2.98
C SER A 2 12.27 14.36 -1.54
N LEU A 3 12.12 13.21 -0.87
CA LEU A 3 12.77 12.88 0.39
C LEU A 3 14.03 12.10 0.06
N ARG A 4 15.22 12.66 0.25
CA ARG A 4 16.49 11.97 -0.06
C ARG A 4 16.97 11.07 1.08
N GLN A 5 16.84 11.56 2.31
CA GLN A 5 17.20 10.92 3.57
C GLN A 5 16.28 11.48 4.67
N GLY A 6 16.29 10.88 5.86
CA GLY A 6 15.47 11.33 7.00
C GLY A 6 14.11 10.64 7.04
N ALA A 7 13.16 11.25 7.75
CA ALA A 7 11.84 10.67 7.97
C ALA A 7 10.71 11.68 7.74
N VAL A 8 9.64 11.22 7.09
CA VAL A 8 8.30 11.81 7.14
C VAL A 8 7.49 10.93 8.09
N LYS A 9 7.05 11.48 9.22
CA LYS A 9 6.35 10.72 10.26
C LYS A 9 5.14 11.49 10.77
N GLY A 10 3.99 10.83 10.88
CA GLY A 10 2.76 11.47 11.38
C GLY A 10 2.20 12.52 10.43
N CYS A 11 2.51 12.44 9.13
CA CYS A 11 2.07 13.42 8.14
C CYS A 11 0.89 12.89 7.32
N HIS A 12 0.02 13.78 6.89
CA HIS A 12 -1.14 13.43 6.08
C HIS A 12 -1.41 14.44 4.97
N VAL A 13 -2.05 13.95 3.92
CA VAL A 13 -2.63 14.76 2.84
C VAL A 13 -4.09 14.34 2.71
N GLU A 14 -5.00 15.30 2.83
CA GLU A 14 -6.44 15.06 2.75
C GLU A 14 -7.05 15.88 1.61
N GLY A 15 -7.80 15.20 0.75
CA GLY A 15 -8.51 15.83 -0.35
C GLY A 15 -7.62 16.35 -1.49
N GLY A 16 -8.30 16.94 -2.48
CA GLY A 16 -7.65 17.67 -3.57
C GLY A 16 -7.14 16.80 -4.73
N SER A 17 -6.31 17.40 -5.58
CA SER A 17 -5.74 16.71 -6.73
C SER A 17 -4.27 17.08 -6.92
N ILE A 18 -3.46 16.06 -7.19
CA ILE A 18 -2.05 16.17 -7.46
C ILE A 18 -1.81 15.60 -8.86
N SER A 19 -1.20 16.39 -9.74
CA SER A 19 -0.86 15.96 -11.09
C SER A 19 0.62 16.18 -11.37
N GLY A 20 1.27 15.21 -12.00
CA GLY A 20 2.66 15.34 -12.44
C GLY A 20 2.97 14.44 -13.62
N HIS A 21 4.02 14.74 -14.39
CA HIS A 21 4.39 13.88 -15.52
C HIS A 21 4.98 12.55 -15.07
N ARG A 22 6.02 12.57 -14.23
CA ARG A 22 6.71 11.36 -13.75
C ARG A 22 6.94 11.43 -12.25
N HIS A 23 6.94 10.27 -11.60
CA HIS A 23 7.25 10.11 -10.17
C HIS A 23 6.32 10.97 -9.31
N CYS A 24 5.02 10.73 -9.46
CA CYS A 24 3.99 11.48 -8.77
C CYS A 24 3.43 10.60 -7.65
N GLY A 25 3.67 11.00 -6.40
CA GLY A 25 3.00 10.44 -5.24
C GLY A 25 2.18 11.52 -4.55
N GLY A 26 1.08 11.14 -3.90
CA GLY A 26 0.25 12.08 -3.16
C GLY A 26 0.99 12.76 -2.01
N MET A 27 2.01 12.12 -1.43
CA MET A 27 2.87 12.70 -0.40
C MET A 27 4.24 13.10 -0.95
N VAL A 28 4.93 12.20 -1.65
CA VAL A 28 6.25 12.46 -2.24
C VAL A 28 6.41 11.82 -3.61
N GLY A 29 7.20 12.44 -4.49
CA GLY A 29 7.55 11.83 -5.77
C GLY A 29 8.61 10.74 -5.63
N TYR A 30 9.61 11.01 -4.78
CA TYR A 30 10.69 10.07 -4.44
C TYR A 30 10.87 9.97 -2.93
N SER A 31 10.99 8.74 -2.43
CA SER A 31 11.31 8.45 -1.03
C SER A 31 12.60 7.63 -0.92
N GLY A 32 13.71 8.24 -0.53
CA GLY A 32 14.95 7.55 -0.12
C GLY A 32 15.11 7.42 1.39
N GLY A 33 14.22 8.05 2.16
CA GLY A 33 14.16 7.98 3.62
C GLY A 33 13.02 7.07 4.11
N THR A 34 12.58 7.29 5.34
CA THR A 34 11.44 6.56 5.91
C THR A 34 10.16 7.40 5.82
N ILE A 35 9.07 6.81 5.37
CA ILE A 35 7.71 7.32 5.56
C ILE A 35 7.04 6.40 6.58
N ALA A 36 6.64 6.94 7.72
CA ALA A 36 6.08 6.16 8.82
C ALA A 36 4.80 6.80 9.36
N GLU A 37 3.79 6.00 9.72
CA GLU A 37 2.58 6.50 10.40
C GLU A 37 1.99 7.70 9.65
N SER A 38 1.89 7.57 8.33
CA SER A 38 1.55 8.68 7.42
C SER A 38 0.56 8.20 6.37
N TYR A 39 -0.26 9.11 5.86
CA TYR A 39 -1.33 8.72 4.95
C TYR A 39 -1.71 9.77 3.90
N VAL A 40 -2.40 9.31 2.87
CA VAL A 40 -3.07 10.15 1.88
C VAL A 40 -4.52 9.69 1.80
N GLU A 41 -5.46 10.59 1.98
CA GLU A 41 -6.88 10.30 2.02
C GLU A 41 -7.66 11.22 1.07
N ASP A 42 -8.67 10.67 0.38
CA ASP A 42 -9.54 11.39 -0.55
C ASP A 42 -8.82 12.23 -1.63
N CYS A 43 -7.59 11.86 -2.00
CA CYS A 43 -6.80 12.60 -2.97
C CYS A 43 -6.83 11.96 -4.37
N ASN A 44 -6.96 12.77 -5.42
CA ASN A 44 -6.83 12.32 -6.82
C ASN A 44 -5.42 12.57 -7.35
N VAL A 45 -4.62 11.50 -7.45
CA VAL A 45 -3.25 11.55 -7.98
C VAL A 45 -3.22 11.09 -9.42
N SER A 46 -2.68 11.92 -10.32
CA SER A 46 -2.61 11.61 -11.74
C SER A 46 -1.24 11.90 -12.37
N GLY A 47 -0.90 11.16 -13.43
CA GLY A 47 0.30 11.42 -14.20
C GLY A 47 0.60 10.40 -15.29
N ASP A 48 1.83 10.41 -15.81
CA ASP A 48 2.22 9.54 -16.93
C ASP A 48 2.96 8.27 -16.45
N PHE A 49 4.00 8.38 -15.60
CA PHE A 49 4.81 7.23 -15.12
C PHE A 49 5.11 7.26 -13.62
N HIS A 50 5.17 6.10 -12.95
CA HIS A 50 5.47 5.96 -11.52
C HIS A 50 4.50 6.78 -10.67
N ILE A 51 3.21 6.46 -10.78
CA ILE A 51 2.12 7.20 -10.14
C ILE A 51 1.57 6.41 -8.96
N ALA A 52 1.42 7.08 -7.83
CA ALA A 52 0.97 6.42 -6.61
C ALA A 52 0.20 7.31 -5.64
N GLY A 53 -0.58 6.70 -4.75
CA GLY A 53 -1.26 7.41 -3.68
C GLY A 53 -0.29 8.01 -2.66
N LEU A 54 0.77 7.31 -2.26
CA LEU A 54 1.72 7.82 -1.25
C LEU A 54 3.04 8.29 -1.87
N ALA A 55 3.79 7.39 -2.50
CA ALA A 55 5.11 7.69 -3.05
C ALA A 55 5.27 7.21 -4.50
N GLY A 56 5.61 8.10 -5.43
CA GLY A 56 5.81 7.72 -6.84
C GLY A 56 6.87 6.62 -6.99
N VAL A 57 8.05 6.83 -6.39
CA VAL A 57 9.12 5.83 -6.28
C VAL A 57 9.64 5.76 -4.85
N ASN A 58 9.76 4.54 -4.32
CA ASN A 58 10.34 4.25 -3.03
C ASN A 58 11.70 3.53 -3.17
N TYR A 59 12.72 4.12 -2.56
CA TYR A 59 14.07 3.58 -2.34
C TYR A 59 14.37 3.35 -0.84
N GLY A 60 13.48 3.80 0.05
CA GLY A 60 13.62 3.67 1.50
C GLY A 60 12.51 2.82 2.12
N ASN A 61 12.06 3.19 3.32
CA ASN A 61 11.10 2.38 4.07
C ASN A 61 9.74 3.08 4.11
N ILE A 62 8.67 2.34 3.81
CA ILE A 62 7.30 2.76 4.08
C ILE A 62 6.74 1.83 5.13
N VAL A 63 6.34 2.37 6.27
CA VAL A 63 5.96 1.58 7.45
C VAL A 63 4.67 2.14 8.04
N LYS A 64 3.71 1.29 8.41
CA LYS A 64 2.50 1.73 9.13
C LYS A 64 1.82 2.89 8.40
N SER A 65 1.67 2.81 7.08
CA SER A 65 1.20 3.92 6.26
C SER A 65 0.12 3.46 5.28
N TYR A 66 -0.73 4.37 4.83
CA TYR A 66 -1.79 4.00 3.90
C TYR A 66 -2.13 5.06 2.86
N SER A 67 -2.93 4.66 1.88
CA SER A 67 -3.45 5.54 0.84
C SER A 67 -4.89 5.18 0.49
N ASN A 68 -5.69 6.21 0.27
CA ASN A 68 -7.05 6.17 -0.23
C ASN A 68 -7.22 7.23 -1.35
N GLY A 69 -8.30 7.15 -2.11
CA GLY A 69 -8.62 8.06 -3.19
C GLY A 69 -8.45 7.42 -4.57
N ARG A 70 -8.10 8.23 -5.57
CA ARG A 70 -7.95 7.77 -6.96
C ARG A 70 -6.53 7.96 -7.45
N VAL A 71 -5.94 6.92 -8.04
CA VAL A 71 -4.61 6.95 -8.65
C VAL A 71 -4.73 6.60 -10.13
N SER A 72 -4.31 7.52 -11.01
CA SER A 72 -4.44 7.37 -12.47
C SER A 72 -3.12 7.63 -13.19
N GLY A 73 -2.50 6.59 -13.73
CA GLY A 73 -1.33 6.69 -14.61
C GLY A 73 -1.66 6.41 -16.07
N LYS A 74 -0.96 7.04 -17.02
CA LYS A 74 -1.14 6.76 -18.45
C LYS A 74 -0.32 5.57 -18.97
N TYR A 75 0.80 5.26 -18.34
CA TYR A 75 1.74 4.25 -18.83
C TYR A 75 2.09 3.22 -17.76
N ASN A 76 3.38 3.09 -17.42
CA ASN A 76 3.91 2.05 -16.56
C ASN A 76 3.96 2.47 -15.08
N PHE A 77 3.87 1.44 -14.22
CA PHE A 77 4.17 1.52 -12.79
C PHE A 77 3.19 2.41 -12.04
N VAL A 78 1.98 1.90 -11.89
CA VAL A 78 0.93 2.56 -11.12
C VAL A 78 0.57 1.69 -9.94
N GLY A 79 0.62 2.26 -8.73
CA GLY A 79 0.29 1.52 -7.52
C GLY A 79 -0.52 2.34 -6.54
N GLY A 80 -1.37 1.71 -5.74
CA GLY A 80 -2.15 2.45 -4.74
C GLY A 80 -1.27 3.16 -3.72
N LEU A 81 -0.22 2.49 -3.21
CA LEU A 81 0.74 3.06 -2.27
C LEU A 81 2.03 3.53 -2.95
N THR A 82 2.63 2.70 -3.80
CA THR A 82 3.86 3.05 -4.55
C THR A 82 3.81 2.68 -6.03
N GLY A 83 4.32 3.54 -6.91
CA GLY A 83 4.44 3.21 -8.34
C GLY A 83 5.54 2.17 -8.56
N GLU A 84 6.72 2.45 -8.00
CA GLU A 84 7.85 1.53 -7.96
C GLU A 84 8.45 1.47 -6.55
N ASN A 85 8.63 0.26 -6.02
CA ASN A 85 9.38 -0.03 -4.82
C ASN A 85 10.71 -0.67 -5.25
N ARG A 86 11.85 -0.07 -4.90
CA ARG A 86 13.16 -0.43 -5.48
C ARG A 86 14.30 -0.47 -4.45
N GLY A 87 14.79 -1.67 -4.14
CA GLY A 87 15.85 -1.92 -3.15
C GLY A 87 17.26 -2.06 -3.73
N ILE A 88 17.62 -1.33 -4.79
CA ILE A 88 18.98 -1.39 -5.32
C ILE A 88 19.91 -0.50 -4.48
N GLY A 89 20.83 -1.12 -3.74
CA GLY A 89 21.84 -0.41 -2.94
C GLY A 89 21.41 -0.02 -1.52
N GLY A 90 20.26 -0.51 -1.05
CA GLY A 90 19.74 -0.29 0.29
C GLY A 90 18.41 -1.04 0.55
N PRO A 91 17.93 -1.11 1.81
CA PRO A 91 16.76 -1.90 2.17
C PRO A 91 15.48 -1.12 1.86
N ALA A 92 15.07 -1.04 0.59
CA ALA A 92 13.73 -0.54 0.30
C ALA A 92 12.70 -1.58 0.76
N SER A 93 11.73 -1.14 1.56
CA SER A 93 10.69 -2.02 2.07
C SER A 93 9.36 -1.31 2.25
N ILE A 94 8.28 -2.09 2.13
CA ILE A 94 6.93 -1.68 2.53
C ILE A 94 6.47 -2.68 3.59
N SER A 95 6.12 -2.20 4.79
CA SER A 95 5.64 -3.06 5.86
C SER A 95 4.45 -2.46 6.60
N ASN A 96 3.55 -3.32 7.09
CA ASN A 96 2.39 -2.92 7.87
C ASN A 96 1.61 -1.78 7.19
N SER A 97 1.34 -1.89 5.90
CA SER A 97 0.83 -0.75 5.12
C SER A 97 -0.27 -1.21 4.17
N TYR A 98 -1.16 -0.31 3.78
CA TYR A 98 -2.27 -0.71 2.92
C TYR A 98 -2.71 0.35 1.92
N SER A 99 -3.48 -0.07 0.92
CA SER A 99 -4.15 0.85 0.01
C SER A 99 -5.58 0.43 -0.26
N THR A 100 -6.50 1.38 -0.10
CA THR A 100 -7.90 1.26 -0.50
C THR A 100 -8.18 2.08 -1.76
N ALA A 101 -7.15 2.67 -2.37
CA ALA A 101 -7.27 3.56 -3.51
C ALA A 101 -7.75 2.82 -4.77
N THR A 102 -8.60 3.46 -5.57
CA THR A 102 -8.92 3.00 -6.92
C THR A 102 -7.75 3.31 -7.85
N VAL A 103 -7.16 2.28 -8.46
CA VAL A 103 -5.95 2.38 -9.27
C VAL A 103 -6.26 2.11 -10.74
N SER A 104 -5.89 3.03 -11.62
CA SER A 104 -6.00 2.85 -13.08
C SER A 104 -4.66 3.15 -13.74
N GLY A 105 -4.20 2.25 -14.59
CA GLY A 105 -2.98 2.40 -15.39
C GLY A 105 -3.11 1.72 -16.75
N ASP A 106 -2.00 1.68 -17.50
CA ASP A 106 -1.93 0.92 -18.75
C ASP A 106 -1.16 -0.39 -18.54
N ARG A 107 0.08 -0.30 -18.04
CA ARG A 107 1.00 -1.44 -17.90
C ARG A 107 1.57 -1.49 -16.48
N ILE A 108 1.69 -2.69 -15.91
CA ILE A 108 2.28 -2.94 -14.58
C ILE A 108 1.55 -2.10 -13.51
N VAL A 109 0.35 -2.57 -13.16
CA VAL A 109 -0.59 -1.89 -12.27
C VAL A 109 -0.88 -2.78 -11.07
N GLY A 110 -0.72 -2.25 -9.86
CA GLY A 110 -0.98 -3.01 -8.62
C GLY A 110 -1.85 -2.24 -7.64
N GLY A 111 -2.67 -2.95 -6.86
CA GLY A 111 -3.47 -2.29 -5.81
C GLY A 111 -2.62 -1.65 -4.71
N LEU A 112 -1.48 -2.24 -4.33
CA LEU A 112 -0.52 -1.67 -3.39
C LEU A 112 0.70 -1.09 -4.11
N ALA A 113 1.37 -1.89 -4.95
CA ALA A 113 2.58 -1.47 -5.64
C ALA A 113 2.53 -1.79 -7.14
N GLY A 114 2.90 -0.85 -8.00
CA GLY A 114 3.01 -1.15 -9.44
C GLY A 114 4.11 -2.18 -9.69
N TYR A 115 5.34 -1.85 -9.33
CA TYR A 115 6.52 -2.70 -9.52
C TYR A 115 7.33 -2.86 -8.23
N ASN A 116 7.63 -4.10 -7.85
CA ASN A 116 8.48 -4.43 -6.70
C ASN A 116 9.82 -5.00 -7.20
N LEU A 117 10.91 -4.27 -7.03
CA LEU A 117 12.21 -4.52 -7.65
C LEU A 117 13.31 -4.62 -6.58
N TYR A 118 13.83 -5.83 -6.33
CA TYR A 118 14.86 -6.08 -5.31
C TYR A 118 14.48 -5.59 -3.89
N SER A 119 13.19 -5.62 -3.56
CA SER A 119 12.64 -5.05 -2.32
C SER A 119 11.64 -5.98 -1.63
N GLY A 120 11.46 -5.78 -0.33
CA GLY A 120 10.55 -6.56 0.50
C GLY A 120 9.19 -5.86 0.68
N ILE A 121 8.11 -6.63 0.61
CA ILE A 121 6.77 -6.21 1.02
C ILE A 121 6.24 -7.21 2.04
N SER A 122 5.87 -6.75 3.23
CA SER A 122 5.36 -7.61 4.29
C SER A 122 4.16 -7.03 5.02
N ASN A 123 3.30 -7.90 5.56
CA ASN A 123 2.16 -7.51 6.39
C ASN A 123 1.36 -6.36 5.77
N SER A 124 1.07 -6.42 4.48
CA SER A 124 0.49 -5.31 3.74
C SER A 124 -0.66 -5.76 2.87
N TYR A 125 -1.60 -4.88 2.57
CA TYR A 125 -2.76 -5.30 1.79
C TYR A 125 -3.35 -4.24 0.87
N SER A 126 -4.17 -4.68 -0.08
CA SER A 126 -4.97 -3.80 -0.94
C SER A 126 -6.42 -4.26 -1.08
N THR A 127 -7.33 -3.29 -1.16
CA THR A 127 -8.77 -3.55 -1.36
C THR A 127 -9.40 -2.65 -2.41
N GLY A 128 -8.69 -1.66 -2.94
CA GLY A 128 -9.21 -0.81 -4.00
C GLY A 128 -9.28 -1.53 -5.35
N SER A 129 -10.21 -1.09 -6.20
CA SER A 129 -10.35 -1.60 -7.57
C SER A 129 -9.10 -1.29 -8.42
N VAL A 130 -8.69 -2.24 -9.27
CA VAL A 130 -7.48 -2.13 -10.08
C VAL A 130 -7.80 -2.34 -11.56
N PHE A 131 -7.46 -1.37 -12.40
CA PHE A 131 -7.70 -1.39 -13.85
C PHE A 131 -6.40 -1.20 -14.64
N GLY A 132 -6.18 -2.03 -15.65
CA GLY A 132 -5.07 -1.91 -16.59
C GLY A 132 -5.15 -2.93 -17.72
N ASN A 133 -4.18 -2.88 -18.63
CA ASN A 133 -4.16 -3.71 -19.84
C ASN A 133 -3.08 -4.79 -19.83
N ASP A 134 -1.96 -4.59 -19.12
CA ASP A 134 -0.84 -5.53 -19.06
C ASP A 134 -0.24 -5.61 -17.65
N TYR A 135 0.06 -6.82 -17.17
CA TYR A 135 0.54 -7.09 -15.80
C TYR A 135 -0.26 -6.35 -14.71
N VAL A 136 -1.55 -6.68 -14.60
CA VAL A 136 -2.44 -6.12 -13.57
C VAL A 136 -2.52 -7.10 -12.41
N GLY A 137 -2.27 -6.62 -11.20
CA GLY A 137 -2.29 -7.44 -10.01
C GLY A 137 -3.09 -6.81 -8.88
N GLY A 138 -3.80 -7.65 -8.12
CA GLY A 138 -4.60 -7.17 -7.00
C GLY A 138 -3.74 -6.49 -5.92
N LEU A 139 -2.56 -7.04 -5.60
CA LEU A 139 -1.58 -6.42 -4.69
C LEU A 139 -0.45 -5.72 -5.44
N ILE A 140 0.23 -6.45 -6.33
CA ILE A 140 1.43 -5.98 -7.04
C ILE A 140 1.26 -6.25 -8.52
N GLY A 141 1.56 -5.27 -9.39
CA GLY A 141 1.53 -5.49 -10.84
C GLY A 141 2.60 -6.47 -11.31
N LYS A 142 3.84 -6.26 -10.89
CA LYS A 142 4.97 -7.16 -11.18
C LYS A 142 6.02 -7.16 -10.06
N THR A 143 6.64 -8.31 -9.82
CA THR A 143 7.80 -8.44 -8.93
C THR A 143 9.02 -8.93 -9.70
N TYR A 144 10.19 -8.39 -9.39
CA TYR A 144 11.48 -8.85 -9.91
C TYR A 144 12.51 -8.89 -8.79
N ASN A 145 12.96 -10.09 -8.44
CA ASN A 145 13.92 -10.33 -7.35
C ASN A 145 13.54 -9.68 -6.00
N GLY A 146 12.25 -9.43 -5.77
CA GLY A 146 11.71 -8.96 -4.50
C GLY A 146 11.03 -10.07 -3.72
N THR A 147 10.82 -9.85 -2.43
CA THR A 147 10.10 -10.78 -1.54
C THR A 147 8.75 -10.20 -1.15
N VAL A 148 7.74 -11.07 -1.03
CA VAL A 148 6.39 -10.68 -0.59
C VAL A 148 5.91 -11.73 0.40
N SER A 149 5.63 -11.32 1.63
CA SER A 149 5.19 -12.22 2.71
C SER A 149 3.99 -11.66 3.45
N ASN A 150 3.11 -12.53 3.95
CA ASN A 150 1.99 -12.18 4.84
C ASN A 150 1.16 -10.98 4.32
N SER A 151 1.00 -10.89 3.00
CA SER A 151 0.40 -9.73 2.34
C SER A 151 -0.70 -10.19 1.39
N PHE A 152 -1.79 -9.44 1.36
CA PHE A 152 -3.06 -9.93 0.82
C PHE A 152 -3.73 -8.91 -0.09
N TRP A 153 -4.55 -9.37 -1.02
CA TRP A 153 -5.50 -8.48 -1.69
C TRP A 153 -6.89 -9.08 -1.68
N ASP A 154 -7.90 -8.21 -1.66
CA ASP A 154 -9.28 -8.61 -1.85
C ASP A 154 -9.55 -8.86 -3.34
N THR A 155 -9.78 -10.12 -3.70
CA THR A 155 -10.03 -10.58 -5.08
C THR A 155 -11.35 -10.06 -5.66
N GLN A 156 -12.32 -9.72 -4.82
CA GLN A 156 -13.66 -9.29 -5.25
C GLN A 156 -13.68 -7.79 -5.46
N SER A 157 -13.16 -7.00 -4.51
CA SER A 157 -13.16 -5.54 -4.62
C SER A 157 -12.09 -5.02 -5.59
N SER A 158 -10.95 -5.71 -5.70
CA SER A 158 -9.92 -5.35 -6.69
C SER A 158 -10.33 -5.63 -8.13
N GLY A 159 -11.24 -6.60 -8.33
CA GLY A 159 -11.55 -7.17 -9.64
C GLY A 159 -10.43 -8.04 -10.22
N GLN A 160 -9.42 -8.40 -9.44
CA GLN A 160 -8.23 -9.14 -9.90
C GLN A 160 -8.14 -10.53 -9.26
N THR A 161 -7.95 -11.56 -10.09
CA THR A 161 -7.74 -12.94 -9.65
C THR A 161 -6.27 -13.31 -9.46
N VAL A 162 -5.35 -12.44 -9.88
CA VAL A 162 -3.89 -12.67 -9.85
C VAL A 162 -3.16 -11.45 -9.31
N SER A 163 -1.90 -11.65 -8.94
CA SER A 163 -0.99 -10.60 -8.48
C SER A 163 0.46 -11.04 -8.71
N GLY A 164 1.36 -10.08 -8.87
CA GLY A 164 2.82 -10.30 -8.91
C GLY A 164 3.43 -10.72 -7.57
N GLY A 165 2.61 -10.91 -6.53
CA GLY A 165 2.99 -11.42 -5.21
C GLY A 165 1.85 -11.29 -4.20
N GLY A 166 2.05 -11.88 -3.02
CA GLY A 166 1.03 -11.96 -1.96
C GLY A 166 0.03 -13.11 -2.18
N VAL A 167 -1.04 -13.13 -1.40
CA VAL A 167 -2.11 -14.14 -1.49
C VAL A 167 -3.49 -13.47 -1.65
N GLY A 168 -4.24 -13.89 -2.66
CA GLY A 168 -5.60 -13.39 -2.88
C GLY A 168 -6.57 -13.96 -1.86
N LYS A 169 -7.45 -13.11 -1.36
CA LYS A 169 -8.48 -13.44 -0.38
C LYS A 169 -9.83 -12.88 -0.82
N THR A 170 -10.91 -13.54 -0.43
CA THR A 170 -12.26 -13.00 -0.58
C THR A 170 -12.47 -11.83 0.39
N THR A 171 -13.49 -11.00 0.15
CA THR A 171 -13.88 -9.93 1.07
C THR A 171 -14.19 -10.49 2.46
N ALA A 172 -14.94 -11.59 2.53
CA ALA A 172 -15.26 -12.24 3.81
C ALA A 172 -14.00 -12.73 4.56
N GLU A 173 -13.00 -13.27 3.84
CA GLU A 173 -11.72 -13.64 4.47
C GLU A 173 -10.93 -12.41 4.91
N MET A 174 -10.88 -11.34 4.10
CA MET A 174 -10.19 -10.10 4.43
C MET A 174 -10.82 -9.34 5.60
N GLN A 175 -12.08 -9.62 5.91
CA GLN A 175 -12.81 -9.09 7.07
C GLN A 175 -12.79 -10.04 8.28
N ASN A 176 -12.05 -11.15 8.20
CA ASN A 176 -11.88 -12.11 9.28
C ASN A 176 -10.46 -11.98 9.88
N PRO A 177 -10.31 -11.57 11.16
CA PRO A 177 -9.00 -11.30 11.76
C PRO A 177 -8.10 -12.55 11.81
N ASN A 178 -8.68 -13.76 11.83
CA ASN A 178 -7.91 -15.01 11.94
C ASN A 178 -6.93 -15.21 10.78
N ILE A 179 -7.24 -14.74 9.57
CA ILE A 179 -6.32 -14.92 8.43
C ILE A 179 -5.02 -14.11 8.61
N PHE A 180 -5.08 -13.05 9.40
CA PHE A 180 -3.95 -12.16 9.67
C PHE A 180 -3.18 -12.62 10.91
N LEU A 181 -3.91 -13.02 11.97
CA LEU A 181 -3.32 -13.59 13.19
C LEU A 181 -2.51 -14.85 12.90
N THR A 182 -3.00 -15.74 12.04
CA THR A 182 -2.30 -16.99 11.68
C THR A 182 -1.00 -16.79 10.93
N VAL A 183 -0.76 -15.60 10.35
CA VAL A 183 0.48 -15.24 9.67
C VAL A 183 1.33 -14.23 10.46
N GLY A 184 0.98 -13.98 11.72
CA GLY A 184 1.78 -13.18 12.65
C GLY A 184 1.54 -11.67 12.58
N TRP A 185 0.34 -11.21 12.19
CA TRP A 185 -0.01 -9.80 12.35
C TRP A 185 -0.31 -9.50 13.82
N ASP A 186 0.27 -8.41 14.32
CA ASP A 186 0.17 -7.94 15.71
C ASP A 186 -1.07 -7.04 15.87
N PHE A 187 -2.14 -7.57 16.47
CA PHE A 187 -3.42 -6.86 16.67
C PHE A 187 -3.54 -6.31 18.09
N VAL A 188 -4.36 -5.28 18.27
CA VAL A 188 -4.75 -4.79 19.60
C VAL A 188 -5.41 -5.93 20.38
N ASP A 189 -5.07 -6.03 21.67
CA ASP A 189 -5.62 -7.00 22.64
C ASP A 189 -5.25 -8.48 22.36
N GLU A 190 -4.23 -8.75 21.55
CA GLU A 190 -3.59 -10.08 21.46
C GLU A 190 -2.11 -10.03 21.89
N ILE A 191 -1.54 -11.18 22.26
CA ILE A 191 -0.16 -11.28 22.78
C ILE A 191 0.66 -12.40 22.11
N ASP A 192 0.08 -13.14 21.18
CA ASP A 192 0.69 -14.31 20.56
C ASP A 192 1.73 -13.89 19.51
N ASN A 193 1.49 -12.77 18.82
CA ASN A 193 2.31 -12.30 17.71
C ASN A 193 3.07 -11.00 17.98
N GLY A 194 2.94 -10.43 19.18
CA GLY A 194 3.68 -9.25 19.62
C GLY A 194 2.96 -8.48 20.72
N PHE A 195 3.47 -7.27 20.97
CA PHE A 195 2.90 -6.31 21.93
C PHE A 195 2.93 -4.89 21.35
N GLN A 196 3.04 -4.77 20.02
CA GLN A 196 3.19 -3.49 19.33
C GLN A 196 1.83 -2.89 18.96
N ASP A 197 0.76 -3.68 19.02
CA ASP A 197 -0.62 -3.29 18.76
C ASP A 197 -0.73 -2.52 17.43
N ILE A 198 -0.26 -3.15 16.35
CA ILE A 198 -0.11 -2.49 15.04
C ILE A 198 -1.47 -2.33 14.36
N TRP A 199 -2.29 -3.38 14.41
CA TRP A 199 -3.54 -3.50 13.68
C TRP A 199 -4.74 -3.53 14.60
N ARG A 200 -5.87 -3.01 14.12
CA ARG A 200 -7.17 -3.08 14.77
C ARG A 200 -8.21 -3.50 13.75
N LEU A 201 -9.20 -4.27 14.17
CA LEU A 201 -10.41 -4.56 13.41
C LEU A 201 -11.61 -4.34 14.32
N CYS A 202 -12.33 -3.23 14.15
CA CYS A 202 -13.42 -2.84 15.04
C CYS A 202 -14.67 -3.67 14.78
N ASN A 203 -15.06 -3.82 13.51
CA ASN A 203 -16.28 -4.55 13.13
C ASN A 203 -15.97 -5.75 12.22
N GLU A 204 -15.70 -6.91 12.83
CA GLU A 204 -15.48 -8.17 12.13
C GLU A 204 -16.63 -8.48 11.14
N GLY A 205 -16.27 -8.95 9.94
CA GLY A 205 -17.23 -9.27 8.88
C GLY A 205 -17.80 -8.08 8.11
N THR A 206 -17.43 -6.84 8.47
CA THR A 206 -17.90 -5.63 7.76
C THR A 206 -16.78 -4.64 7.41
N GLU A 207 -15.65 -4.68 8.14
CA GLU A 207 -14.51 -3.80 7.95
C GLU A 207 -13.21 -4.56 7.64
N TYR A 208 -12.21 -3.84 7.16
CA TYR A 208 -10.86 -4.36 6.95
C TYR A 208 -9.93 -3.93 8.10
N PRO A 209 -8.81 -4.65 8.36
CA PRO A 209 -7.86 -4.24 9.37
C PRO A 209 -7.30 -2.83 9.12
N GLN A 210 -7.38 -1.96 10.11
CA GLN A 210 -6.84 -0.61 10.06
C GLN A 210 -5.65 -0.48 11.00
N LEU A 211 -4.80 0.51 10.76
CA LEU A 211 -3.65 0.73 11.64
C LEU A 211 -4.15 1.34 12.94
N ASN A 212 -3.73 0.79 14.07
CA ASN A 212 -4.23 1.18 15.39
C ASN A 212 -4.00 2.67 15.70
N TRP A 213 -2.88 3.25 15.21
CA TRP A 213 -2.57 4.67 15.41
C TRP A 213 -3.54 5.63 14.71
N GLN A 214 -4.42 5.14 13.81
CA GLN A 214 -5.47 5.96 13.18
C GLN A 214 -6.52 6.43 14.19
N TYR A 215 -6.68 5.68 15.28
CA TYR A 215 -7.65 5.98 16.33
C TYR A 215 -7.00 6.83 17.40
N LEU A 216 -7.68 7.90 17.81
CA LEU A 216 -7.24 8.70 18.96
C LEU A 216 -7.66 8.02 20.25
N LEU A 217 -6.93 8.30 21.33
CA LEU A 217 -7.37 7.97 22.69
C LEU A 217 -8.73 8.64 22.95
N GLY A 218 -9.81 7.85 22.98
CA GLY A 218 -11.17 8.33 23.23
C GLY A 218 -12.20 7.96 22.16
N ASP A 219 -11.78 7.38 21.04
CA ASP A 219 -12.69 6.81 20.04
C ASP A 219 -13.22 5.46 20.56
N PHE A 220 -14.28 5.51 21.38
CA PHE A 220 -15.04 4.35 21.89
C PHE A 220 -16.54 4.60 21.77
#